data_AF-A0A359E120-F1
#
_entry.id   AF-A0A359E120-F1
#
_cell.length_a   1.000
_cell.length_b   1.000
_cell.length_c   1.000
_cell.angle_alpha   90.00
_cell.angle_beta   90.00
_cell.angle_gamma   90.00
#
_symmetry.space_group_name_H-M   'P 1'
#
loop_
_entity.id
_entity.type
_entity.pdbx_description
1 polymer ?
#
loop_
_entity_poly.entity_id
_entity_poly.type
_entity_poly.pdbx_seq_one_letter_code
_entity_poly.pdbx_strand_id
1 'polypeptide(L)'
;LTAEFRLNYLPELELTQIQGQGTLNFTYEISGNSEENQSTSELLELDNRNIRFNNEGRYYIWVGGRVNIENAPPGNYEGDFTIEIDYI
;
A
#
# COMPACT_ATOMS: atom_id res chain seq x y z
N LEU A 1 -27.04 5.59 -3.19
CA LEU A 1 -25.93 4.61 -3.21
C LEU A 1 -24.66 5.42 -3.17
N THR A 2 -23.77 5.17 -2.23
CA THR A 2 -22.41 5.73 -2.31
C THR A 2 -21.66 5.01 -3.42
N ALA A 3 -20.80 5.72 -4.13
CA ALA A 3 -20.01 5.15 -5.21
C ALA A 3 -19.03 4.09 -4.68
N GLU A 4 -18.59 3.19 -5.55
CA GLU A 4 -17.67 2.12 -5.21
C GLU A 4 -16.41 2.21 -6.07
N PHE A 5 -15.31 1.66 -5.56
CA PHE A 5 -14.08 1.48 -6.32
C PHE A 5 -13.41 0.16 -5.94
N ARG A 6 -12.49 -0.30 -6.78
CA ARG A 6 -11.54 -1.37 -6.47
C ARG A 6 -10.13 -0.81 -6.40
N LEU A 7 -9.34 -1.41 -5.54
CA LEU A 7 -7.94 -1.08 -5.35
C LEU A 7 -7.12 -2.33 -5.64
N ASN A 8 -6.14 -2.22 -6.54
CA ASN A 8 -5.18 -3.27 -6.86
C ASN A 8 -3.76 -2.77 -6.62
N TYR A 9 -2.88 -3.66 -6.17
CA TYR A 9 -1.46 -3.37 -5.98
C TYR A 9 -0.63 -4.66 -6.00
N LEU A 10 0.68 -4.54 -6.17
CA LEU A 10 1.61 -5.66 -5.95
C LEU A 10 2.11 -5.61 -4.51
N PRO A 11 1.91 -6.69 -3.71
CA PRO A 11 2.21 -6.66 -2.29
C PRO A 11 3.71 -6.76 -1.99
N GLU A 12 4.53 -7.18 -2.96
CA GLU A 12 5.98 -7.30 -2.80
C GLU A 12 6.68 -6.45 -3.86
N LEU A 13 7.71 -5.73 -3.43
CA LEU A 13 8.60 -4.97 -4.29
C LEU A 13 10.06 -5.22 -3.87
N GLU A 14 10.92 -5.40 -4.88
CA GLU A 14 12.35 -5.36 -4.67
C GLU A 14 12.83 -3.91 -4.75
N LEU A 15 13.38 -3.39 -3.66
CA LEU A 15 14.06 -2.11 -3.62
C LEU A 15 15.52 -2.30 -4.03
N THR A 16 16.05 -1.38 -4.84
CA THR A 16 17.44 -1.40 -5.32
C THR A 16 18.26 -0.32 -4.62
N GLN A 17 19.49 -0.64 -4.23
CA GLN A 17 20.40 0.33 -3.64
C GLN A 17 20.89 1.37 -4.67
N ILE A 18 20.74 2.66 -4.39
CA ILE A 18 21.04 3.76 -5.34
C ILE A 18 22.54 3.82 -5.72
N GLN A 19 23.43 3.51 -4.78
CA GLN A 19 24.88 3.56 -4.94
C GLN A 19 25.55 2.25 -4.51
N GLY A 20 24.99 1.11 -4.94
CA GLY A 20 25.56 -0.21 -4.66
C GLY A 20 24.85 -1.32 -5.43
N GLN A 21 24.94 -2.54 -4.91
CA GLN A 21 24.34 -3.74 -5.52
C GLN A 21 23.41 -4.48 -4.55
N GLY A 22 23.10 -3.89 -3.39
CA GLY A 22 22.16 -4.45 -2.44
C GLY A 22 20.72 -4.39 -2.97
N THR A 23 19.93 -5.39 -2.60
CA THR A 23 18.48 -5.38 -2.78
C THR A 23 17.78 -5.63 -1.44
N LEU A 24 16.55 -5.15 -1.33
CA LEU A 24 15.68 -5.34 -0.17
C LEU A 24 14.29 -5.76 -0.64
N ASN A 25 13.74 -6.84 -0.07
CA ASN A 25 12.34 -7.16 -0.27
C ASN A 25 11.48 -6.34 0.71
N PHE A 26 10.61 -5.50 0.14
CA PHE A 26 9.61 -4.74 0.86
C PHE A 26 8.24 -5.38 0.62
N THR A 27 7.52 -5.69 1.69
CA THR A 27 6.14 -6.19 1.63
C THR A 27 5.19 -5.07 2.03
N TYR A 28 4.37 -4.56 1.10
CA TYR A 28 3.38 -3.53 1.37
C TYR A 28 2.26 -4.02 2.27
N GLU A 29 1.87 -3.16 3.20
CA GLU A 29 0.68 -3.31 4.02
C GLU A 29 -0.16 -2.06 3.81
N ILE A 30 -1.27 -2.21 3.09
CA ILE A 30 -2.22 -1.12 2.85
C ILE A 30 -3.41 -1.32 3.76
N SER A 31 -3.78 -0.29 4.51
CA SER A 31 -5.04 -0.26 5.25
C SER A 31 -5.90 0.92 4.82
N GLY A 32 -7.20 0.88 5.13
CA GLY A 32 -8.10 1.95 4.76
C GLY A 32 -9.34 2.06 5.63
N ASN A 33 -10.00 3.21 5.56
CA ASN A 33 -11.26 3.48 6.25
C ASN A 33 -12.06 4.60 5.56
N SER A 34 -13.36 4.65 5.81
CA SER A 34 -14.25 5.75 5.44
C SER A 34 -14.06 7.01 6.28
N GLU A 35 -13.37 6.91 7.40
CA GLU A 35 -13.02 8.01 8.31
C GLU A 35 -11.51 8.27 8.27
N GLU A 36 -11.10 9.53 8.49
CA GLU A 36 -9.68 9.91 8.58
C GLU A 36 -9.09 9.51 9.94
N ASN A 37 -9.08 8.21 10.23
CA ASN A 37 -8.59 7.66 11.48
C ASN A 37 -7.87 6.33 11.23
N GLN A 38 -6.54 6.36 11.27
CA GLN A 38 -5.71 5.18 11.03
C GLN A 38 -5.95 4.06 12.05
N SER A 39 -6.23 4.43 13.30
CA SER A 39 -6.35 3.45 14.40
C SER A 39 -7.56 2.52 14.24
N THR A 40 -8.54 2.93 13.44
CA THR A 40 -9.74 2.15 13.12
C THR A 40 -9.70 1.60 11.70
N SER A 41 -8.59 1.77 10.97
CA SER A 41 -8.45 1.26 9.61
C SER A 41 -8.35 -0.26 9.56
N GLU A 42 -8.86 -0.83 8.47
CA GLU A 42 -8.80 -2.27 8.21
C GLU A 42 -7.78 -2.56 7.12
N LEU A 43 -7.10 -3.71 7.22
CA LEU A 43 -6.19 -4.17 6.17
C LEU A 43 -6.98 -4.34 4.86
N LEU A 44 -6.45 -3.78 3.77
CA LEU A 44 -6.95 -3.95 2.42
C LEU A 44 -6.31 -5.20 1.81
N GLU A 45 -6.85 -6.37 2.14
CA GLU A 45 -6.42 -7.61 1.46
C GLU A 45 -6.77 -7.53 -0.03
N LEU A 46 -5.91 -8.13 -0.88
CA LEU A 46 -6.04 -8.15 -2.34
C LEU A 46 -7.25 -8.94 -2.86
N ASP A 47 -8.03 -9.50 -1.96
CA ASP A 47 -9.30 -10.12 -2.26
C ASP A 47 -10.22 -9.05 -2.86
N ASN A 48 -10.47 -9.14 -4.17
CA ASN A 48 -11.31 -8.28 -5.02
C ASN A 48 -12.60 -7.77 -4.35
N ARG A 49 -12.48 -6.82 -3.43
CA ARG A 49 -13.58 -6.25 -2.67
C ARG A 49 -13.87 -4.87 -3.21
N ASN A 50 -15.15 -4.62 -3.46
CA ASN A 50 -15.63 -3.28 -3.74
C ASN A 50 -15.52 -2.47 -2.44
N ILE A 51 -14.77 -1.37 -2.48
CA ILE A 51 -14.61 -0.42 -1.39
C ILE A 51 -15.59 0.73 -1.62
N ARG A 52 -16.26 1.17 -0.57
CA ARG A 52 -17.26 2.24 -0.63
C ARG A 52 -16.68 3.56 -0.14
N PHE A 53 -16.96 4.62 -0.87
CA PHE A 53 -16.76 5.97 -0.35
C PHE A 53 -17.75 6.28 0.77
N ASN A 54 -17.36 7.19 1.67
CA ASN A 54 -18.25 7.78 2.66
C ASN A 54 -19.26 8.75 2.00
N ASN A 55 -20.15 9.36 2.80
CA ASN A 55 -21.18 10.27 2.30
C ASN A 55 -20.62 11.57 1.68
N GLU A 56 -19.34 11.87 1.89
CA GLU A 56 -18.63 13.01 1.31
C GLU A 56 -17.85 12.62 0.05
N GLY A 57 -17.92 11.36 -0.38
CA GLY A 57 -17.15 10.85 -1.51
C GLY A 57 -15.67 10.59 -1.18
N ARG A 58 -15.33 10.33 0.08
CA ARG A 58 -13.95 10.11 0.54
C ARG A 58 -13.72 8.68 1.02
N TYR A 59 -12.50 8.22 0.83
CA TYR A 59 -11.95 7.02 1.45
C TYR A 59 -10.47 7.29 1.73
N TYR A 60 -10.01 6.90 2.92
CA TYR A 60 -8.66 7.18 3.38
C TYR A 60 -7.83 5.90 3.34
N ILE A 61 -6.62 6.01 2.81
CA ILE A 61 -5.70 4.89 2.60
C ILE A 61 -4.40 5.21 3.34
N TRP A 62 -3.93 4.27 4.14
CA TRP A 62 -2.61 4.29 4.76
C TRP A 62 -1.73 3.25 4.09
N VAL A 63 -0.56 3.69 3.63
CA VAL A 63 0.43 2.84 2.98
C VAL A 63 1.58 2.64 3.96
N GLY A 64 1.83 1.38 4.31
CA GLY A 64 2.96 0.96 5.11
C GLY A 64 3.58 -0.31 4.54
N GLY A 65 4.37 -0.99 5.35
CA GLY A 65 4.91 -2.28 4.98
C GLY A 65 5.98 -2.79 5.93
N ARG A 66 6.53 -3.94 5.57
CA ARG A 66 7.57 -4.64 6.32
C ARG A 66 8.78 -4.81 5.41
N VAL A 67 9.96 -4.65 6.00
CA VAL A 67 11.23 -4.87 5.32
C VAL A 67 12.13 -5.69 6.23
N ASN A 68 12.80 -6.71 5.68
CA ASN A 68 13.84 -7.43 6.40
C ASN A 68 15.20 -6.81 6.08
N ILE A 69 15.83 -6.21 7.08
CA ILE A 69 17.13 -5.52 6.96
C ILE A 69 18.30 -6.31 7.53
N GLU A 70 18.09 -7.54 8.02
CA GLU A 70 19.09 -8.30 8.78
C GLU A 70 20.43 -8.46 8.03
N ASN A 71 20.37 -8.64 6.71
CA ASN A 71 21.56 -8.81 5.85
C ASN A 71 21.72 -7.69 4.82
N ALA A 72 21.00 -6.58 4.99
CA ALA A 72 21.00 -5.50 4.01
C ALA A 72 22.24 -4.61 4.15
N PRO A 73 23.03 -4.40 3.08
CA PRO A 73 24.09 -3.40 3.09
C PRO A 73 23.55 -2.02 3.50
N PRO A 74 24.28 -1.26 4.34
CA PRO A 74 23.88 0.11 4.66
C PRO A 74 23.83 0.97 3.39
N GLY A 75 22.83 1.84 3.29
CA GLY A 75 22.68 2.77 2.17
C GLY A 75 21.23 3.15 1.91
N ASN A 76 21.03 3.95 0.87
CA ASN A 76 19.71 4.33 0.41
C ASN A 76 19.21 3.34 -0.64
N TYR A 77 17.95 2.92 -0.49
CA TYR A 77 17.25 2.02 -1.39
C TYR A 77 16.05 2.75 -1.98
N GLU A 78 15.75 2.48 -3.24
CA GLU A 78 14.62 3.05 -3.95
C GLU A 78 13.84 1.98 -4.70
N GLY A 79 12.57 2.28 -4.97
CA GLY A 79 11.67 1.46 -5.76
C GLY A 79 10.34 2.17 -5.93
N ASP A 80 9.63 1.82 -7.00
CA ASP A 80 8.36 2.44 -7.34
C ASP A 80 7.18 1.57 -6.88
N PHE A 81 6.32 2.16 -6.08
CA PHE A 81 5.07 1.56 -5.66
C PHE A 81 3.91 2.11 -6.47
N THR A 82 3.05 1.22 -6.97
CA THR A 82 1.85 1.61 -7.74
C THR A 82 0.61 1.03 -7.08
N ILE A 83 -0.36 1.91 -6.82
CA ILE A 83 -1.75 1.56 -6.50
C ILE A 83 -2.59 1.89 -7.73
N GLU A 84 -3.37 0.93 -8.19
CA GLU A 84 -4.36 1.11 -9.24
C GLU A 84 -5.75 1.22 -8.61
N ILE A 85 -6.54 2.20 -9.06
CA ILE A 85 -7.90 2.46 -8.58
C ILE A 85 -8.86 2.40 -9.77
N ASP A 86 -9.80 1.47 -9.70
CA ASP A 86 -10.88 1.32 -10.68
C ASP A 86 -12.18 1.83 -10.08
N TYR A 87 -12.77 2.87 -10.67
CA TYR A 87 -14.11 3.36 -10.30
C TYR A 87 -15.20 2.49 -10.93
N ILE A 88 -16.25 2.14 -10.17
CA ILE A 88 -17.27 1.14 -10.55
C ILE A 88 -18.69 1.73 -10.48
#